data_AF-A0A8C4LNV2-F1
#
_entry.id   AF-A0A8C4LNV2-F1
#
_cell.length_a   1.000
_cell.length_b   1.000
_cell.length_c   1.000
_cell.angle_alpha   90.00
_cell.angle_beta   90.00
_cell.angle_gamma   90.00
#
_symmetry.space_group_name_H-M   'P 1'
#
loop_
_entity.id
_entity.type
_entity.pdbx_description
1 polymer ?
#
loop_
_entity_poly.entity_id
_entity_poly.type
_entity_poly.pdbx_seq_one_letter_code
_entity_poly.pdbx_strand_id
1 'polypeptide(L)'
;MLLLLLLAPLFLRPPGAGGAQTPNATSEGCQIIHPPWEGGIRYRGLTRDQVKAINFLPVDYEIEYVCRGEREVVGPKVRKCLANGSWTDMDTPSRCGTLPSETQASALPGLRHGQVWEGAGDQAREAGRQW
;
A
#
# COMPACT_ATOMS: atom_id res chain seq x y z
N MET A 1 -14.90 -52.66 45.51
CA MET A 1 -15.11 -51.20 45.39
C MET A 1 -14.36 -50.78 44.13
N LEU A 2 -14.92 -50.98 42.95
CA LEU A 2 -15.97 -50.16 42.32
C LEU A 2 -15.56 -48.67 42.19
N LEU A 3 -15.71 -48.18 40.95
CA LEU A 3 -15.53 -46.83 40.39
C LEU A 3 -14.11 -46.46 39.95
N LEU A 4 -13.82 -46.47 38.63
CA LEU A 4 -14.15 -45.43 37.63
C LEU A 4 -13.39 -44.15 37.96
N LEU A 5 -12.47 -43.64 37.14
CA LEU A 5 -12.71 -42.97 35.85
C LEU A 5 -11.38 -43.02 35.05
N LEU A 6 -11.32 -43.60 33.85
CA LEU A 6 -11.74 -43.00 32.58
C LEU A 6 -10.99 -41.71 32.21
N LEU A 7 -10.37 -41.77 31.02
CA LEU A 7 -10.06 -40.68 30.07
C LEU A 7 -8.67 -40.06 30.24
N ALA A 8 -7.71 -40.63 29.52
CA ALA A 8 -7.29 -40.16 28.20
C ALA A 8 -6.32 -38.98 28.35
N PRO A 9 -5.04 -39.15 27.97
CA PRO A 9 -4.09 -38.06 28.07
C PRO A 9 -4.59 -36.93 27.17
N LEU A 10 -4.61 -35.70 27.70
CA LEU A 10 -4.94 -34.46 26.98
C LEU A 10 -3.88 -34.14 25.90
N PHE A 11 -3.67 -35.08 24.98
CA PHE A 11 -2.84 -35.00 23.78
C PHE A 11 -3.64 -34.50 22.57
N LEU A 12 -4.58 -33.57 22.77
CA LEU A 12 -5.11 -32.78 21.66
C LEU A 12 -4.92 -31.30 21.97
N ARG A 13 -3.66 -30.87 21.97
CA ARG A 13 -3.35 -29.54 21.50
C ARG A 13 -3.76 -29.53 20.03
N PRO A 14 -4.78 -28.75 19.61
CA PRO A 14 -5.07 -28.63 18.20
C PRO A 14 -3.77 -28.17 17.51
N PRO A 15 -3.43 -28.68 16.32
CA PRO A 15 -2.51 -27.95 15.47
C PRO A 15 -3.15 -26.57 15.31
N GLY A 16 -2.62 -25.60 16.05
CA GLY A 16 -2.88 -24.20 15.79
C GLY A 16 -2.55 -24.07 14.32
N ALA A 17 -3.59 -23.84 13.52
CA ALA A 17 -3.46 -23.38 12.17
C ALA A 17 -2.82 -21.98 12.27
N GLY A 18 -1.53 -21.94 12.58
CA GLY A 18 -0.63 -20.97 12.01
C GLY A 18 -0.65 -21.25 10.53
N GLY A 19 -1.72 -20.77 9.89
CA GLY A 19 -1.73 -20.53 8.47
C GLY A 19 -0.64 -19.50 8.21
N ALA A 20 0.60 -19.99 8.12
CA ALA A 20 1.46 -19.54 7.05
C ALA A 20 0.61 -19.74 5.80
N GLN A 21 -0.09 -18.67 5.41
CA GLN A 21 -0.66 -18.55 4.10
C GLN A 21 0.54 -18.63 3.17
N THR A 22 0.94 -19.84 2.80
CA THR A 22 1.50 -20.07 1.50
C THR A 22 0.34 -19.72 0.57
N PRO A 23 0.35 -18.58 -0.14
CA PRO A 23 -0.62 -18.40 -1.18
C PRO A 23 -0.31 -19.52 -2.16
N ASN A 24 -1.18 -20.52 -2.20
CA ASN A 24 -1.26 -21.47 -3.28
C ASN A 24 -1.69 -20.63 -4.49
N ALA A 25 -0.73 -19.91 -5.07
CA ALA A 25 -0.93 -18.80 -5.98
C ALA A 25 -1.07 -19.35 -7.40
N THR A 26 -2.19 -19.98 -7.66
CA THR A 26 -2.89 -19.70 -8.91
C THR A 26 -3.68 -18.40 -8.72
N SER A 27 -2.99 -17.30 -8.40
CA SER A 27 -3.62 -15.99 -8.31
C SER A 27 -3.68 -15.43 -9.73
N GLU A 28 -4.84 -15.53 -10.36
CA GLU A 28 -5.13 -14.87 -11.64
C GLU A 28 -5.13 -13.32 -11.50
N GLY A 29 -4.86 -12.79 -10.30
CA GLY A 29 -4.82 -11.37 -10.02
C GLY A 29 -4.86 -11.01 -8.54
N CYS A 30 -5.03 -9.72 -8.26
CA CYS A 30 -5.14 -9.16 -6.90
C CYS A 30 -6.59 -8.82 -6.57
N GLN A 31 -7.00 -9.04 -5.33
CA GLN A 31 -8.36 -8.74 -4.88
C GLN A 31 -8.68 -7.24 -4.95
N ILE A 32 -9.94 -6.91 -5.25
CA ILE A 32 -10.45 -5.53 -5.24
C ILE A 32 -10.32 -4.90 -3.84
N ILE A 33 -9.82 -3.65 -3.79
CA ILE A 33 -9.73 -2.88 -2.55
C ILE A 33 -10.93 -1.94 -2.44
N HIS A 34 -11.75 -2.09 -1.41
CA HIS A 34 -12.83 -1.15 -1.19
C HIS A 34 -12.29 0.23 -0.75
N PRO A 35 -12.71 1.34 -1.37
CA PRO A 35 -12.18 2.65 -1.03
C PRO A 35 -12.46 3.06 0.43
N PRO A 36 -11.55 3.81 1.08
CA PRO A 36 -11.77 4.34 2.42
C PRO A 36 -12.81 5.47 2.41
N TRP A 37 -13.54 5.66 3.52
CA TRP A 37 -14.60 6.68 3.65
C TRP A 37 -14.13 8.13 3.40
N GLU A 38 -12.87 8.45 3.74
CA GLU A 38 -12.30 9.79 3.57
C GLU A 38 -11.79 10.07 2.13
N GLY A 39 -11.90 9.09 1.24
CA GLY A 39 -11.35 9.17 -0.11
C GLY A 39 -11.98 8.19 -1.08
N GLY A 40 -11.20 7.80 -2.07
CA GLY A 40 -11.59 6.97 -3.19
C GLY A 40 -10.42 6.16 -3.73
N ILE A 41 -10.72 5.24 -4.62
CA ILE A 41 -9.72 4.54 -5.43
C ILE A 41 -10.13 4.68 -6.89
N ARG A 42 -9.20 5.12 -7.73
CA ARG A 42 -9.38 5.23 -9.17
C ARG A 42 -8.93 3.93 -9.83
N TYR A 43 -9.89 3.23 -10.44
CA TYR A 43 -9.66 2.04 -11.23
C TYR A 43 -9.50 2.43 -12.70
N ARG A 44 -8.30 2.25 -13.28
CA ARG A 44 -8.02 2.68 -14.66
C ARG A 44 -8.77 1.81 -15.68
N GLY A 45 -9.69 2.41 -16.42
CA GLY A 45 -10.41 1.72 -17.49
C GLY A 45 -11.55 0.81 -17.02
N LEU A 46 -11.95 0.92 -15.75
CA LEU A 46 -13.13 0.23 -15.21
C LEU A 46 -14.18 1.22 -14.73
N THR A 47 -15.44 0.91 -14.99
CA THR A 47 -16.58 1.64 -14.41
C THR A 47 -16.89 1.14 -13.00
N ARG A 48 -17.66 1.93 -12.23
CA ARG A 48 -18.07 1.57 -10.87
C ARG A 48 -18.79 0.21 -10.82
N ASP A 49 -19.62 -0.07 -11.82
CA ASP A 49 -20.43 -1.30 -11.83
C ASP A 49 -19.59 -2.52 -12.24
N GLN A 50 -18.59 -2.33 -13.11
CA GLN A 50 -17.60 -3.37 -13.41
C GLN A 50 -16.75 -3.71 -12.18
N VAL A 51 -16.27 -2.70 -11.43
CA VAL A 51 -15.49 -2.92 -10.20
C VAL A 51 -16.28 -3.73 -9.16
N LYS A 52 -17.61 -3.61 -9.12
CA LYS A 52 -18.48 -4.42 -8.25
C LYS A 52 -18.70 -5.84 -8.76
N ALA A 53 -18.57 -6.05 -10.07
CA ALA A 53 -18.83 -7.35 -10.71
C ALA A 53 -17.59 -8.26 -10.76
N ILE A 54 -16.39 -7.71 -10.58
CA ILE A 54 -15.13 -8.45 -10.60
C ILE A 54 -14.59 -8.67 -9.19
N ASN A 55 -13.87 -9.77 -9.00
CA ASN A 55 -13.23 -10.11 -7.73
C ASN A 55 -11.72 -9.88 -7.76
N PHE A 56 -11.10 -10.02 -8.93
CA PHE A 56 -9.64 -9.95 -9.12
C PHE A 56 -9.28 -9.02 -10.26
N LEU A 57 -8.18 -8.28 -10.08
CA LEU A 57 -7.55 -7.41 -11.08
C LEU A 57 -6.29 -8.09 -11.63
N PRO A 58 -6.01 -7.98 -12.93
CA PRO A 58 -4.90 -8.69 -13.54
C PRO A 58 -3.55 -8.25 -12.96
N VAL A 59 -2.55 -9.14 -13.09
CA VAL A 59 -1.16 -8.82 -12.74
C VAL A 59 -0.70 -7.58 -13.50
N ASP A 60 0.12 -6.77 -12.84
CA ASP A 60 0.59 -5.46 -13.28
C ASP A 60 -0.46 -4.35 -13.36
N TYR A 61 -1.72 -4.62 -12.99
CA TYR A 61 -2.75 -3.59 -12.93
C TYR A 61 -2.47 -2.57 -11.81
N GLU A 62 -2.72 -1.28 -12.09
CA GLU A 62 -2.45 -0.18 -11.17
C GLU A 62 -3.74 0.49 -10.69
N ILE A 63 -3.79 0.76 -9.38
CA ILE A 63 -4.83 1.56 -8.74
C ILE A 63 -4.23 2.81 -8.12
N GLU A 64 -5.01 3.88 -8.06
CA GLU A 64 -4.58 5.16 -7.50
C GLU A 64 -5.52 5.58 -6.37
N TYR A 65 -4.97 5.84 -5.19
CA TYR A 65 -5.71 6.44 -4.10
C TYR A 65 -5.98 7.91 -4.38
N VAL A 66 -7.20 8.35 -4.09
CA VAL A 66 -7.62 9.74 -4.22
C VAL A 66 -8.27 10.19 -2.92
N CYS A 67 -8.06 11.43 -2.53
CA CYS A 67 -8.64 12.01 -1.34
C CYS A 67 -9.77 12.97 -1.68
N ARG A 68 -10.72 13.14 -0.76
CA ARG A 68 -11.81 14.12 -0.91
C ARG A 68 -11.35 15.50 -0.44
N GLY A 69 -11.77 16.54 -1.16
CA GLY A 69 -11.42 17.94 -0.87
C GLY A 69 -9.97 18.24 -1.22
N GLU A 70 -9.35 19.18 -0.50
CA GLU A 70 -7.95 19.60 -0.70
C GLU A 70 -6.96 18.77 0.12
N ARG A 71 -7.33 17.55 0.48
CA ARG A 71 -6.47 16.61 1.23
C ARG A 71 -5.58 15.84 0.27
N GLU A 72 -4.43 15.40 0.76
CA GLU A 72 -3.46 14.64 -0.02
C GLU A 72 -3.29 13.22 0.51
N VAL A 73 -2.84 12.31 -0.35
CA VAL A 73 -2.55 10.94 0.03
C VAL A 73 -1.20 10.90 0.75
N VAL A 74 -1.23 10.52 2.03
CA VAL A 74 -0.05 10.20 2.83
C VAL A 74 0.22 8.70 2.70
N GLY A 75 1.41 8.35 2.22
CA GLY A 75 1.81 6.97 1.92
C GLY A 75 1.77 6.66 0.41
N PRO A 76 1.78 5.36 0.02
CA PRO A 76 1.80 4.96 -1.39
C PRO A 76 0.53 5.43 -2.12
N LYS A 77 0.68 6.35 -3.05
CA LYS A 77 -0.45 6.88 -3.84
C LYS A 77 -0.94 5.88 -4.89
N VAL A 78 -0.02 5.15 -5.50
CA VAL A 78 -0.32 4.13 -6.52
C VAL A 78 0.08 2.78 -5.98
N ARG A 79 -0.78 1.78 -6.18
CA ARG A 79 -0.46 0.38 -5.90
C ARG A 79 -0.57 -0.44 -7.16
N LYS A 80 0.36 -1.37 -7.34
CA LYS A 80 0.41 -2.27 -8.48
C LYS A 80 0.11 -3.70 -8.04
N CYS A 81 -0.65 -4.42 -8.84
CA CYS A 81 -0.93 -5.83 -8.59
C CYS A 81 0.29 -6.68 -8.96
N LEU A 82 0.76 -7.48 -8.01
CA LEU A 82 1.90 -8.37 -8.17
C LEU A 82 1.44 -9.78 -8.58
N ALA A 83 2.34 -10.54 -9.21
CA ALA A 83 2.07 -11.91 -9.66
C ALA A 83 1.76 -12.90 -8.52
N ASN A 84 2.09 -12.55 -7.28
CA ASN A 84 1.76 -13.32 -6.08
C ASN A 84 0.33 -13.07 -5.56
N GLY A 85 -0.46 -12.21 -6.24
CA GLY A 85 -1.82 -11.85 -5.85
C GLY A 85 -1.91 -10.75 -4.79
N SER A 86 -0.79 -10.14 -4.38
CA SER A 86 -0.76 -9.02 -3.44
C SER A 86 -0.56 -7.69 -4.15
N TRP A 87 -0.93 -6.59 -3.49
CA TRP A 87 -0.62 -5.24 -3.94
C TRP A 87 0.79 -4.83 -3.48
N THR A 88 1.42 -3.88 -4.18
CA THR A 88 2.66 -3.25 -3.70
C THR A 88 2.44 -2.46 -2.40
N ASP A 89 3.50 -2.35 -1.60
CA ASP A 89 3.54 -1.50 -0.40
C ASP A 89 2.40 -1.76 0.60
N MET A 90 2.00 -3.03 0.74
CA MET A 90 0.93 -3.45 1.66
C MET A 90 1.26 -3.15 3.12
N ASP A 91 2.55 -3.10 3.49
CA ASP A 91 3.01 -2.78 4.84
C ASP A 91 2.84 -1.30 5.21
N THR A 92 2.68 -0.42 4.21
CA THR A 92 2.50 1.02 4.44
C THR A 92 1.07 1.44 4.05
N PRO A 93 0.23 1.84 5.01
CA PRO A 93 -1.16 2.22 4.71
C PRO A 93 -1.24 3.59 4.03
N SER A 94 -2.03 3.68 2.96
CA SER A 94 -2.39 4.95 2.31
C SER A 94 -3.54 5.61 3.06
N ARG A 95 -3.39 6.88 3.46
CA ARG A 95 -4.39 7.64 4.23
C ARG A 95 -4.56 9.03 3.66
N CYS A 96 -5.73 9.62 3.84
CA CYS A 96 -5.94 11.03 3.51
C CYS A 96 -5.48 11.92 4.67
N GLY A 97 -4.55 12.82 4.41
CA GLY A 97 -4.01 13.75 5.39
C GLY A 97 -3.80 15.13 4.78
N THR A 98 -3.57 16.12 5.61
CA THR A 98 -2.87 17.32 5.16
C THR A 98 -1.40 16.94 5.05
N LEU A 99 -0.71 17.33 3.97
CA LEU A 99 0.75 17.32 4.01
C LEU A 99 1.17 18.06 5.29
N PRO A 100 2.23 17.62 5.98
CA PRO A 100 2.86 18.49 6.95
C PRO A 100 3.17 19.79 6.19
N SER A 101 2.59 20.90 6.61
CA SER A 101 3.02 22.21 6.14
C SER A 101 4.54 22.24 6.22
N GLU A 102 5.24 22.87 5.29
CA GLU A 102 6.72 22.91 5.25
C GLU A 102 7.36 23.25 6.62
N THR A 103 6.59 23.93 7.49
CA THR A 103 6.86 24.19 8.91
C THR A 103 7.02 22.96 9.82
N GLN A 104 6.46 21.80 9.50
CA GLN A 104 6.53 20.56 10.31
C GLN A 104 7.67 19.63 9.87
N ALA A 105 8.23 19.80 8.67
CA ALA A 105 9.48 19.12 8.28
C ALA A 105 10.69 19.65 9.07
N SER A 106 10.56 20.84 9.66
CA SER A 106 11.59 21.45 10.52
C SER A 106 11.58 20.93 11.96
N ALA A 107 10.59 20.10 12.35
CA ALA A 107 10.50 19.55 13.71
C ALA A 107 11.28 18.23 13.91
N LEU A 108 11.98 17.74 12.88
CA LEU A 108 13.02 16.73 13.04
C LEU A 108 14.32 17.46 13.43
N PRO A 109 14.85 17.28 14.66
CA PRO A 109 16.14 17.84 15.02
C PRO A 109 17.22 17.04 14.30
N GLY A 110 17.62 17.48 13.10
CA GLY A 110 18.66 16.78 12.33
C GLY A 110 18.92 17.27 10.92
N LEU A 111 17.95 17.84 10.20
CA LEU A 111 18.20 18.39 8.87
C LEU A 111 18.61 19.86 8.98
N ARG A 112 19.90 20.06 9.28
CA ARG A 112 20.56 21.35 9.03
C ARG A 112 20.55 21.59 7.52
N HIS A 113 19.74 22.56 7.12
CA HIS A 113 19.77 23.17 5.80
C HIS A 113 21.16 23.83 5.64
N GLY A 114 22.01 23.33 4.72
CA GLY A 114 23.29 23.98 4.44
C GLY A 114 24.49 23.09 4.13
N GLN A 115 24.33 21.95 3.43
CA GLN A 115 25.46 21.36 2.71
C GLN A 115 25.21 21.46 1.21
N VAL A 116 25.70 22.57 0.66
CA VAL A 116 26.01 22.73 -0.75
C VAL A 116 26.96 21.60 -1.12
N TRP A 117 26.52 20.67 -1.97
CA TRP A 117 27.45 19.79 -2.67
C TRP A 117 27.98 20.60 -3.86
N GLU A 118 29.14 21.21 -3.67
CA GLU A 118 29.95 21.73 -4.77
C GLU A 118 30.44 20.53 -5.60
N GLY A 119 30.14 20.53 -6.90
CA GLY A 119 30.81 19.63 -7.85
C GLY A 119 29.91 18.66 -8.62
N ALA A 120 29.01 19.19 -9.45
CA ALA A 120 28.55 18.58 -10.70
C ALA A 120 27.76 19.68 -11.45
N GLY A 121 28.40 20.51 -12.25
CA GLY A 121 28.96 20.13 -13.54
C GLY A 121 28.17 20.91 -14.59
N ASP A 122 28.78 21.95 -15.13
CA ASP A 122 28.33 22.78 -16.23
C ASP A 122 27.64 21.98 -17.35
N GLN A 123 26.36 22.26 -17.63
CA GLN A 123 25.76 22.35 -18.98
C GLN A 123 24.24 22.27 -18.90
N ALA A 124 23.58 23.43 -18.89
CA ALA A 124 22.35 23.69 -19.65
C ALA A 124 21.91 25.15 -19.38
N ARG A 125 22.82 26.10 -19.63
CA ARG A 125 22.44 27.51 -19.70
C ARG A 125 21.88 27.74 -21.10
N GLU A 126 20.56 27.73 -21.18
CA GLU A 126 19.80 28.68 -22.00
C GLU A 126 20.38 28.98 -23.40
N ALA A 127 20.21 28.04 -24.34
CA ALA A 127 20.00 28.43 -25.72
C ALA A 127 18.62 29.09 -25.79
N GLY A 128 18.55 30.42 -25.73
CA GLY A 128 17.24 31.07 -25.73
C GLY A 128 17.15 32.57 -25.53
N ARG A 129 18.23 33.35 -25.63
CA ARG A 129 18.15 34.83 -25.65
C ARG A 129 19.22 35.42 -26.56
N GLN A 130 18.90 35.47 -27.86
CA GLN A 130 19.61 36.26 -28.87
C GLN A 130 18.59 37.30 -29.37
N TRP A 131 18.98 38.56 -29.17
CA TRP A 131 18.50 39.84 -29.74
C TRP A 131 17.36 39.81 -30.76
#